data_AF-A0A2X4UVA1-F1
#
_entry.id   AF-A0A2X4UVA1-F1
#
_cell.length_a   1.000
_cell.length_b   1.000
_cell.length_c   1.000
_cell.angle_alpha   90.00
_cell.angle_beta   90.00
_cell.angle_gamma   90.00
#
_symmetry.space_group_name_H-M   'P 1'
#
loop_
_entity.id
_entity.type
_entity.pdbx_description
1 polymer ?
#
loop_
_entity_poly.entity_id
_entity_poly.type
_entity_poly.pdbx_seq_one_letter_code
_entity_poly.pdbx_strand_id
1 'polypeptide(L)'
;MTDSTTHDALPSWQTRDHQDDPVIGELRNRFGPEAFTVQPTRTGMPVVWVKPDQLLEVMTFLRKQPKPYVMLFDLHGVDERLRTHRDGLPAADFLFSTI
;
A
#
# COMPACT_ATOMS: atom_id res chain seq x y z
N MET A 1 -9.37 -16.14 37.00
CA MET A 1 -9.12 -17.09 35.89
C MET A 1 -9.76 -16.48 34.65
N THR A 2 -9.08 -15.53 34.00
CA THR A 2 -8.24 -15.71 32.79
C THR A 2 -9.07 -16.17 31.58
N ASP A 3 -9.05 -15.59 30.40
CA ASP A 3 -8.58 -14.30 29.87
C ASP A 3 -9.21 -14.30 28.46
N SER A 4 -10.10 -13.37 28.12
CA SER A 4 -10.67 -13.28 26.76
C SER A 4 -9.90 -12.25 25.97
N THR A 5 -8.62 -12.53 25.75
CA THR A 5 -7.84 -11.90 24.69
C THR A 5 -8.02 -12.73 23.43
N THR A 6 -9.09 -12.45 22.67
CA THR A 6 -9.15 -12.80 21.25
C THR A 6 -8.04 -12.03 20.55
N HIS A 7 -6.84 -12.61 20.51
CA HIS A 7 -5.81 -12.19 19.57
C HIS A 7 -6.32 -12.58 18.19
N ASP A 8 -6.82 -11.58 17.47
CA ASP A 8 -7.04 -11.59 16.03
C ASP A 8 -5.67 -11.80 15.36
N ALA A 9 -5.22 -13.06 15.34
CA ALA A 9 -3.93 -13.45 14.84
C ALA A 9 -4.00 -13.43 13.31
N LEU A 10 -3.44 -12.37 12.71
CA LEU A 10 -3.24 -12.27 11.27
C LEU A 10 -2.58 -13.57 10.75
N PRO A 11 -3.04 -14.13 9.61
CA PRO A 11 -2.46 -15.33 9.02
C PRO A 11 -0.94 -15.27 8.91
N SER A 12 -0.25 -16.39 9.12
CA SER A 12 1.23 -16.48 9.17
C SER A 12 1.97 -16.06 7.90
N TRP A 13 1.26 -15.88 6.78
CA TRP A 13 1.79 -15.36 5.52
C TRP A 13 1.71 -13.83 5.41
N GLN A 14 0.99 -13.15 6.30
CA GLN A 14 0.76 -11.71 6.26
C GLN A 14 1.85 -10.99 7.05
N THR A 15 2.81 -10.38 6.37
CA THR A 15 3.88 -9.64 7.04
C THR A 15 3.49 -8.19 7.33
N ARG A 16 3.94 -7.60 8.44
CA ARG A 16 3.79 -6.16 8.72
C ARG A 16 4.90 -5.31 8.09
N ASP A 17 5.59 -5.87 7.11
CA ASP A 17 6.76 -5.25 6.49
C ASP A 17 6.40 -3.87 5.91
N HIS A 18 7.33 -2.93 6.04
CA HIS A 18 7.28 -1.59 5.45
C HIS A 18 6.27 -0.59 6.04
N GLN A 19 5.56 -0.92 7.13
CA GLN A 19 4.70 0.08 7.81
C GLN A 19 5.48 1.25 8.43
N ASP A 20 6.75 1.01 8.78
CA ASP A 20 7.65 1.98 9.40
C ASP A 20 8.60 2.65 8.40
N ASP A 21 8.42 2.40 7.09
CA ASP A 21 9.23 3.05 6.05
C ASP A 21 9.00 4.57 6.09
N PRO A 22 10.06 5.42 6.10
CA PRO A 22 9.92 6.87 6.17
C PRO A 22 8.94 7.45 5.14
N VAL A 23 8.91 6.90 3.91
CA VAL A 23 8.01 7.37 2.86
C VAL A 23 6.53 7.16 3.21
N ILE A 24 6.21 6.09 3.96
CA ILE A 24 4.84 5.82 4.43
C ILE A 24 4.42 6.86 5.47
N GLY A 25 5.34 7.24 6.36
CA GLY A 25 5.11 8.34 7.31
C GLY A 25 4.84 9.67 6.61
N GLU A 26 5.63 10.01 5.59
CA GLU A 26 5.44 11.22 4.78
C GLU A 26 4.11 11.23 4.04
N LEU A 27 3.73 10.10 3.43
CA LEU A 27 2.44 9.94 2.76
C LEU A 27 1.27 10.07 3.75
N ARG A 28 1.35 9.45 4.93
CA ARG A 28 0.30 9.58 5.98
C ARG A 28 0.17 11.02 6.46
N ASN A 29 1.28 11.73 6.62
CA ASN A 29 1.27 13.13 7.05
C ASN A 29 0.65 14.05 6.00
N ARG A 30 0.83 13.75 4.71
CA ARG A 30 0.31 14.58 3.61
C ARG A 30 -1.15 14.29 3.26
N PHE A 31 -1.51 13.02 3.16
CA PHE A 31 -2.80 12.58 2.62
C PHE A 31 -3.77 12.08 3.71
N GLY A 32 -3.27 11.82 4.92
CA GLY A 32 -4.02 11.22 6.02
C GLY A 32 -3.85 9.69 6.09
N PRO A 33 -4.12 9.08 7.26
CA PRO A 33 -3.91 7.65 7.48
C PRO A 33 -4.85 6.74 6.68
N GLU A 34 -6.03 7.24 6.29
CA GLU A 34 -7.07 6.50 5.56
C GLU A 34 -7.01 6.70 4.03
N ALA A 35 -6.01 7.45 3.53
CA ALA A 35 -5.92 7.76 2.10
C ALA A 35 -5.41 6.57 1.27
N PHE A 36 -4.65 5.67 1.89
CA PHE A 36 -4.08 4.53 1.19
C PHE A 36 -3.95 3.33 2.13
N THR A 37 -3.91 2.14 1.53
CA THR A 37 -3.66 0.89 2.26
C THR A 37 -2.26 0.39 1.95
N VAL A 38 -1.45 0.15 2.98
CA VAL A 38 -0.15 -0.52 2.80
C VAL A 38 -0.39 -2.01 2.63
N GLN A 39 0.11 -2.59 1.55
CA GLN A 39 0.05 -4.02 1.32
C GLN A 39 1.28 -4.71 1.93
N PRO A 40 1.06 -5.71 2.80
CA PRO A 40 2.05 -6.71 3.16
C PRO A 40 2.70 -7.37 1.94
N THR A 41 4.00 -7.15 1.74
CA THR A 41 4.78 -7.83 0.70
C THR A 41 6.12 -8.29 1.26
N ARG A 42 6.66 -9.38 0.68
CA ARG A 42 8.03 -9.86 0.97
C ARG A 42 9.05 -9.39 -0.07
N THR A 43 8.70 -8.35 -0.84
CA THR A 43 9.51 -7.83 -1.95
C THR A 43 10.66 -6.96 -1.49
N GLY A 44 10.67 -6.54 -0.22
CA GLY A 44 11.66 -5.61 0.32
C GLY A 44 11.38 -4.15 -0.06
N MET A 45 10.21 -3.86 -0.65
CA MET A 45 9.78 -2.52 -1.04
C MET A 45 8.33 -2.27 -0.59
N PRO A 46 7.99 -1.07 -0.08
CA PRO A 46 6.64 -0.72 0.30
C PRO A 46 5.70 -0.74 -0.92
N VAL A 47 4.56 -1.40 -0.79
CA VAL A 47 3.47 -1.37 -1.79
C VAL A 47 2.27 -0.66 -1.19
N VAL A 48 1.81 0.41 -1.84
CA VAL A 48 0.69 1.24 -1.37
C VAL A 48 -0.46 1.24 -2.38
N TRP A 49 -1.67 1.06 -1.87
CA TRP A 49 -2.91 1.10 -2.62
C TRP A 49 -3.54 2.46 -2.46
N VAL A 50 -3.51 3.25 -3.52
CA VAL A 50 -4.09 4.59 -3.56
C VAL A 50 -5.38 4.57 -4.38
N LYS A 51 -6.29 5.49 -4.07
CA LYS A 51 -7.48 5.66 -4.90
C LYS A 51 -7.10 6.27 -6.26
N PRO A 52 -7.83 5.95 -7.35
CA PRO A 52 -7.49 6.46 -8.69
C PRO A 52 -7.46 7.99 -8.80
N ASP A 53 -8.34 8.67 -8.06
CA ASP A 53 -8.41 10.14 -7.99
C ASP A 53 -7.21 10.76 -7.27
N GLN A 54 -6.53 10.01 -6.40
CA GLN A 54 -5.36 10.48 -5.65
C GLN A 54 -4.02 10.13 -6.32
N LEU A 55 -4.01 9.22 -7.29
CA LEU A 55 -2.79 8.69 -7.92
C LEU A 55 -1.88 9.80 -8.45
N LEU A 56 -2.42 10.75 -9.21
CA LEU A 56 -1.63 11.84 -9.80
C LEU A 56 -1.02 12.76 -8.73
N GLU A 57 -1.76 13.01 -7.65
CA GLU A 57 -1.27 13.84 -6.54
C GLU A 57 -0.15 13.13 -5.78
N VAL A 58 -0.30 11.84 -5.51
CA VAL A 58 0.72 10.99 -4.86
C VAL A 58 2.00 10.96 -5.70
N MET A 59 1.90 10.70 -7.01
CA MET A 59 3.07 10.69 -7.90
C MET A 59 3.77 12.07 -7.95
N THR A 60 2.99 13.14 -7.96
CA THR A 60 3.53 14.52 -7.93
C THR A 60 4.24 14.81 -6.61
N PHE A 61 3.70 14.33 -5.50
CA PHE A 61 4.29 14.47 -4.18
C PHE A 61 5.63 13.71 -4.06
N LEU A 62 5.68 12.46 -4.50
CA LEU A 62 6.91 11.64 -4.48
C LEU A 62 8.02 12.28 -5.32
N ARG A 63 7.68 12.86 -6.47
CA ARG A 63 8.65 13.56 -7.33
C ARG A 63 9.22 14.84 -6.71
N LYS A 64 8.54 15.44 -5.72
CA LYS A 64 8.94 16.70 -5.07
C LYS A 64 9.65 16.50 -3.73
N GLN A 65 9.84 15.26 -3.27
CA GLN A 65 10.54 14.99 -2.01
C GLN A 65 12.01 15.43 -2.06
N PRO A 66 12.64 15.72 -0.89
CA PRO A 66 14.06 16.07 -0.80
C PRO A 66 14.98 15.06 -1.50
N LYS A 67 14.59 13.77 -1.47
CA LYS A 67 15.17 12.71 -2.30
C LYS A 67 14.11 12.26 -3.32
N PRO A 68 14.06 12.90 -4.49
CA PRO A 68 12.94 12.72 -5.42
C PRO A 68 12.97 11.37 -6.13
N TYR A 69 11.79 10.80 -6.33
CA TYR A 69 11.60 9.62 -7.19
C TYR A 69 11.57 10.07 -8.66
N VAL A 70 12.74 10.10 -9.31
CA VAL A 70 12.94 10.67 -10.65
C VAL A 70 12.76 9.67 -11.80
N MET A 71 12.77 8.37 -11.49
CA MET A 71 12.63 7.29 -12.46
C MET A 71 11.38 6.48 -12.14
N LEU A 72 10.52 6.30 -13.15
CA LEU A 72 9.45 5.32 -13.13
C LEU A 72 10.03 4.01 -13.64
N PHE A 73 10.06 2.97 -12.80
CA PHE A 73 10.68 1.70 -13.17
C PHE A 73 9.80 0.93 -14.17
N ASP A 74 8.53 0.76 -13.81
CA ASP A 74 7.53 0.10 -14.65
C ASP A 74 6.12 0.65 -14.36
N LEU A 75 5.22 0.53 -15.32
CA LEU A 75 3.79 0.81 -15.16
C LEU A 75 3.00 -0.31 -15.81
N HIS A 76 2.35 -1.13 -15.00
CA HIS A 76 1.49 -2.20 -15.48
C HIS A 76 0.08 -2.08 -14.92
N GLY A 77 -0.89 -2.49 -15.74
CA GLY A 77 -2.29 -2.64 -15.36
C GLY A 77 -2.60 -4.10 -15.05
N VAL A 78 -3.28 -4.36 -13.93
CA VAL A 78 -3.80 -5.68 -13.57
C VAL A 78 -5.32 -5.63 -13.58
N ASP A 79 -5.95 -6.54 -14.33
CA ASP A 79 -7.38 -6.79 -14.21
C ASP A 79 -7.64 -7.66 -12.98
N GLU A 80 -8.37 -7.12 -12.01
CA GLU A 80 -8.59 -7.74 -10.71
C GLU A 80 -9.92 -8.49 -10.62
N ARG A 81 -10.76 -8.41 -11.67
CA ARG A 81 -12.14 -8.95 -11.64
C ARG A 81 -12.21 -10.46 -11.37
N LEU A 82 -11.14 -11.19 -11.65
CA LEU A 82 -11.04 -12.64 -11.45
C LEU A 82 -10.19 -13.03 -10.23
N ARG A 83 -9.76 -12.07 -9.39
CA ARG A 83 -8.91 -12.38 -8.24
C ARG A 83 -9.71 -13.04 -7.11
N THR A 84 -9.35 -14.27 -6.77
CA THR A 84 -10.02 -15.09 -5.75
C THR A 84 -9.52 -14.86 -4.33
N HIS A 85 -8.29 -14.35 -4.15
CA HIS A 85 -7.69 -14.05 -2.83
C HIS A 85 -7.48 -12.54 -2.68
N ARG A 86 -8.37 -11.87 -1.93
CA ARG A 86 -8.39 -10.41 -1.73
C ARG A 86 -8.42 -9.98 -0.25
N ASP A 87 -8.11 -10.88 0.68
CA ASP A 87 -8.20 -10.59 2.11
C ASP A 87 -7.38 -9.36 2.49
N GLY A 88 -8.05 -8.33 3.03
CA GLY A 88 -7.44 -7.06 3.45
C GLY A 88 -7.11 -6.06 2.34
N LEU A 89 -7.50 -6.31 1.09
CA LEU A 89 -7.31 -5.39 -0.04
C LEU A 89 -8.60 -4.60 -0.35
N PRO A 90 -8.48 -3.32 -0.80
CA PRO A 90 -9.64 -2.54 -1.20
C PRO A 90 -10.28 -3.12 -2.48
N ALA A 91 -11.59 -2.88 -2.64
CA ALA A 91 -12.31 -3.26 -3.85
C ALA A 91 -11.82 -2.43 -5.05
N ALA A 92 -11.35 -3.11 -6.10
CA ALA A 92 -10.96 -2.50 -7.37
C ALA A 92 -11.24 -3.45 -8.54
N ASP A 93 -11.76 -2.93 -9.65
CA ASP A 93 -11.96 -3.69 -10.90
C ASP A 93 -10.67 -3.75 -11.73
N PHE A 94 -9.87 -2.69 -11.69
CA PHE A 94 -8.57 -2.58 -12.34
C PHE A 94 -7.57 -1.91 -11.40
N LEU A 95 -6.31 -2.31 -11.48
CA LEU A 95 -5.21 -1.71 -10.75
C LEU A 95 -4.11 -1.25 -11.68
N PHE A 96 -3.50 -0.13 -11.35
CA PHE A 96 -2.22 0.28 -11.90
C PHE A 96 -1.18 0.16 -10.80
N SER A 97 -0.11 -0.56 -11.09
CA SER A 97 0.99 -0.78 -10.16
C SER A 97 2.29 -0.27 -10.78
N THR A 98 3.08 0.36 -9.93
CA THR A 98 4.41 0.88 -10.21
C THR A 98 5.37 0.21 -9.25
N ILE A 99 6.40 -0.46 -9.79
CA ILE A 99 7.49 -1.09 -9.02
C ILE A 99 8.60 -0.05 -8.80
#